data_AF-A0A7J8TTQ6-F1
#
_entry.id   AF-A0A7J8TTQ6-F1
#
_cell.length_a   1.000
_cell.length_b   1.000
_cell.length_c   1.000
_cell.angle_alpha   90.00
_cell.angle_beta   90.00
_cell.angle_gamma   90.00
#
_symmetry.space_group_name_H-M   'P 1'
#
loop_
_entity.id
_entity.type
_entity.pdbx_description
1 polymer ?
#
loop_
_entity_poly.entity_id
_entity_poly.type
_entity_poly.pdbx_seq_one_letter_code
_entity_poly.pdbx_strand_id
1 'polypeptide(L)'
;MNPKISDFGLARKFGVDQTQAKTKRVVGTYGYMSPEYALDGLFSTKSDVFSFGVLVLEILSGKKNRGFSHPEHDHNLLGHVRHYKTEI
;
A
#
# COMPACT_ATOMS: atom_id res chain seq x y z
N MET A 1 -22.74 -8.84 2.69
CA MET A 1 -21.98 -8.27 1.55
C MET A 1 -20.94 -9.31 1.13
N ASN A 2 -20.69 -9.54 -0.17
CA ASN A 2 -19.71 -10.50 -0.66
C ASN A 2 -18.59 -9.77 -1.41
N PRO A 3 -17.43 -9.47 -0.78
CA PRO A 3 -16.38 -8.67 -1.39
C PRO A 3 -15.69 -9.44 -2.54
N LYS A 4 -15.32 -8.72 -3.60
CA LYS A 4 -14.61 -9.27 -4.77
C LYS A 4 -13.40 -8.38 -5.10
N ILE A 5 -12.29 -9.00 -5.45
CA ILE A 5 -11.09 -8.30 -5.94
C ILE A 5 -11.19 -8.19 -7.46
N SER A 6 -10.88 -7.01 -8.01
CA SER A 6 -10.94 -6.73 -9.45
C SER A 6 -9.73 -5.87 -9.87
N ASP A 7 -9.68 -5.42 -11.13
CA ASP A 7 -8.60 -4.60 -11.69
C ASP A 7 -7.21 -5.25 -11.74
N PHE A 8 -7.13 -6.46 -12.30
CA PHE A 8 -5.87 -7.19 -12.51
C PHE A 8 -5.01 -6.66 -13.68
N GLY A 9 -5.31 -5.49 -14.25
CA GLY A 9 -4.58 -4.92 -15.40
C GLY A 9 -3.12 -4.58 -15.10
N LEU A 10 -2.77 -4.42 -13.82
CA LEU A 10 -1.39 -4.23 -13.35
C LEU A 10 -0.83 -5.46 -12.62
N ALA A 11 -1.58 -6.56 -12.54
CA ALA A 11 -1.16 -7.75 -11.82
C ALA A 11 0.06 -8.39 -12.51
N ARG A 12 1.03 -8.81 -11.70
CA ARG A 12 2.26 -9.46 -12.16
C ARG A 12 2.31 -10.88 -11.63
N LYS A 13 2.52 -11.85 -12.52
CA LYS A 13 2.70 -13.25 -12.14
C LYS A 13 4.17 -13.50 -11.79
N PHE A 14 4.41 -14.23 -10.72
CA PHE A 14 5.72 -14.74 -10.37
C PHE A 14 5.96 -16.10 -11.04
N GLY A 15 7.22 -16.40 -11.37
CA GLY A 15 7.63 -17.77 -11.69
C GLY A 15 7.56 -18.68 -10.45
N VAL A 16 7.65 -20.01 -10.64
CA VAL A 16 7.43 -21.03 -9.60
C VAL A 16 8.25 -20.79 -8.32
N ASP A 17 9.49 -20.31 -8.45
CA ASP A 17 10.40 -20.06 -7.32
C ASP A 17 10.68 -18.56 -7.08
N GLN A 18 9.94 -17.66 -7.71
CA GLN A 18 10.13 -16.22 -7.55
C GLN A 18 9.22 -15.69 -6.43
N THR A 19 9.82 -15.21 -5.34
CA THR A 19 9.08 -14.57 -4.23
C THR A 19 9.01 -13.05 -4.37
N GLN A 20 9.83 -12.48 -5.26
CA GLN A 20 10.00 -11.05 -5.48
C GLN A 20 10.54 -10.80 -6.89
N ALA A 21 10.20 -9.64 -7.46
CA ALA A 21 10.74 -9.18 -8.73
C ALA A 21 10.88 -7.66 -8.77
N LYS A 22 11.71 -7.17 -9.70
CA LYS A 22 12.02 -5.74 -9.86
C LYS A 22 11.49 -5.23 -11.20
N THR A 23 10.94 -4.03 -11.23
CA THR A 23 10.51 -3.36 -12.46
C THR A 23 11.09 -1.97 -12.59
N LYS A 24 11.39 -1.55 -13.83
CA LYS A 24 11.81 -0.17 -14.14
C LYS A 24 10.64 0.81 -14.20
N ARG A 25 9.41 0.30 -14.33
CA ARG A 25 8.20 1.11 -14.47
C ARG A 25 7.28 0.89 -13.27
N VAL A 26 7.36 1.82 -12.32
CA VAL A 26 6.47 1.86 -11.16
C VAL A 26 5.12 2.43 -11.58
N VAL A 27 4.07 1.65 -11.36
CA VAL A 27 2.67 2.02 -11.62
C VAL A 27 1.80 1.49 -10.50
N GLY A 28 0.84 2.30 -10.04
CA GLY A 28 -0.06 1.94 -8.95
C GLY A 28 -0.73 3.17 -8.36
N THR A 29 -1.56 2.96 -7.34
CA THR A 29 -2.24 4.06 -6.64
C THR A 29 -1.34 4.61 -5.52
N TYR A 30 -1.00 5.89 -5.62
CA TYR A 30 -0.22 6.57 -4.59
C TYR A 30 -0.90 6.49 -3.21
N GLY A 31 -0.11 6.29 -2.15
CA GLY A 31 -0.59 6.07 -0.78
C GLY A 31 -0.85 4.61 -0.42
N TYR A 32 -1.02 3.72 -1.40
CA TYR A 32 -1.20 2.28 -1.18
C TYR A 32 0.06 1.48 -1.56
N MET A 33 0.90 2.02 -2.43
CA MET A 33 2.17 1.37 -2.82
C MET A 33 3.12 1.25 -1.62
N SER A 34 3.73 0.07 -1.47
CA SER A 34 4.77 -0.14 -0.48
C SER A 34 6.03 0.68 -0.80
N PRO A 35 6.81 1.10 0.21
CA PRO A 35 7.96 1.96 0.00
C PRO A 35 9.02 1.30 -0.90
N GLU A 36 9.26 0.00 -0.75
CA GLU A 36 10.20 -0.75 -1.59
C GLU A 36 9.74 -0.86 -3.06
N TYR A 37 8.43 -0.90 -3.31
CA TYR A 37 7.90 -0.83 -4.68
C TYR A 37 7.98 0.58 -5.25
N ALA A 38 7.65 1.60 -4.45
CA ALA A 38 7.63 2.99 -4.89
C ALA A 38 9.04 3.54 -5.19
N LEU A 39 10.03 3.16 -4.38
CA LEU A 39 11.41 3.66 -4.48
C LEU A 39 12.25 2.82 -5.44
N ASP A 40 12.22 1.49 -5.28
CA ASP A 40 13.13 0.59 -5.99
C ASP A 40 12.44 -0.21 -7.10
N GLY A 41 11.13 -0.08 -7.27
CA GLY A 41 10.35 -0.90 -8.20
C GLY A 41 10.27 -2.37 -7.79
N LEU A 42 10.47 -2.67 -6.51
CA LEU A 42 10.51 -4.01 -5.96
C LEU A 42 9.11 -4.47 -5.53
N PHE A 43 8.56 -5.50 -6.18
CA PHE A 43 7.23 -6.03 -5.87
C PHE A 43 7.31 -7.51 -5.45
N SER A 44 6.43 -7.88 -4.52
CA SER A 44 6.34 -9.21 -3.91
C SER A 44 4.97 -9.38 -3.27
N THR A 45 4.68 -10.56 -2.71
CA THR A 45 3.51 -10.72 -1.83
C THR A 45 3.54 -9.74 -0.64
N LYS A 46 4.72 -9.27 -0.20
CA LYS A 46 4.83 -8.31 0.91
C LYS A 46 4.37 -6.91 0.52
N SER A 47 4.61 -6.48 -0.72
CA SER A 47 4.07 -5.20 -1.21
C SER A 47 2.54 -5.23 -1.31
N ASP A 48 1.96 -6.39 -1.61
CA ASP A 48 0.49 -6.58 -1.59
C ASP A 48 -0.07 -6.53 -0.16
N VAL A 49 0.61 -7.18 0.80
CA VAL A 49 0.24 -7.13 2.23
C VAL A 49 0.26 -5.69 2.77
N PHE A 50 1.27 -4.89 2.41
CA PHE A 50 1.32 -3.48 2.77
C PHE A 50 0.10 -2.72 2.23
N SER A 51 -0.18 -2.87 0.94
CA SER A 51 -1.30 -2.21 0.27
C SER A 51 -2.66 -2.59 0.90
N PHE A 52 -2.82 -3.87 1.27
CA PHE A 52 -3.99 -4.35 1.99
C PHE A 52 -4.09 -3.76 3.40
N GLY A 53 -2.98 -3.62 4.13
CA GLY A 53 -2.96 -2.96 5.44
C GLY A 53 -3.47 -1.51 5.37
N VAL A 54 -3.07 -0.77 4.35
CA VAL A 54 -3.58 0.58 4.08
C VAL A 54 -5.09 0.57 3.84
N LEU A 55 -5.60 -0.37 3.03
CA LEU A 55 -7.04 -0.52 2.79
C LEU A 55 -7.80 -0.82 4.10
N VAL A 56 -7.26 -1.67 4.97
CA VAL A 56 -7.85 -1.95 6.28
C VAL A 56 -7.91 -0.68 7.13
N LEU A 57 -6.86 0.13 7.16
CA LEU A 57 -6.86 1.41 7.88
C LEU A 57 -7.90 2.39 7.32
N GLU A 58 -8.06 2.45 6.01
CA GLU A 58 -9.10 3.25 5.35
C GLU A 58 -10.51 2.78 5.77
N ILE A 59 -10.76 1.47 5.79
CA ILE A 59 -12.04 0.90 6.24
C ILE A 59 -12.31 1.20 7.72
N LEU A 60 -11.32 0.99 8.59
CA LEU A 60 -11.47 1.19 10.03
C LEU A 60 -11.62 2.66 10.41
N SER A 61 -10.89 3.56 9.74
CA SER A 61 -10.97 5.00 9.99
C SER A 61 -12.18 5.67 9.33
N GLY A 62 -12.76 5.05 8.30
CA GLY A 62 -13.77 5.67 7.44
C GLY A 62 -13.23 6.86 6.64
N LYS A 63 -11.91 7.12 6.68
CA LYS A 63 -11.25 8.23 6.00
C LYS A 63 -10.54 7.70 4.77
N LYS A 64 -10.70 8.40 3.64
CA LYS A 64 -9.96 8.07 2.43
C LYS A 64 -8.47 8.33 2.63
N ASN A 65 -7.63 7.38 2.25
CA ASN A 65 -6.18 7.52 2.26
C ASN A 65 -5.70 8.49 1.17
N ARG A 66 -6.40 8.51 0.03
CA ARG A 66 -6.18 9.49 -1.04
C ARG A 66 -6.73 10.86 -0.63
N GLY A 67 -5.86 11.86 -0.56
CA GLY A 67 -6.24 13.25 -0.23
C GLY A 67 -6.30 13.56 1.27
N PHE A 68 -5.85 12.65 2.14
CA PHE A 68 -5.65 12.96 3.55
C PHE A 68 -4.40 13.82 3.72
N SER A 69 -4.60 15.13 3.89
CA SER A 69 -3.59 16.09 4.32
C SER A 69 -4.02 16.60 5.69
N HIS A 70 -3.42 16.09 6.76
CA HIS A 70 -3.66 16.65 8.08
C HIS A 70 -2.87 17.97 8.21
N PRO A 71 -3.44 19.08 8.72
CA PRO A 71 -2.76 20.37 8.74
C PRO A 71 -1.49 20.42 9.59
N GLU A 72 -1.34 19.50 10.56
CA GLU A 72 -0.23 19.56 11.51
C GLU A 72 0.82 18.47 11.30
N HIS A 73 0.46 17.24 10.91
CA HIS A 73 1.44 16.13 10.86
C HIS A 73 1.10 15.05 9.79
N ASP A 74 1.97 14.96 8.78
CA ASP A 74 2.23 13.84 7.86
C ASP A 74 1.23 13.43 6.74
N HIS A 75 1.83 13.06 5.61
CA HIS A 75 1.27 13.01 4.25
C HIS A 75 0.33 11.82 3.89
N ASN A 76 -0.25 11.10 4.86
CA ASN A 76 -1.34 10.09 4.67
C ASN A 76 -1.71 9.39 6.00
N LEU A 77 -2.70 8.49 5.98
CA LEU A 77 -3.15 7.71 7.15
C LEU A 77 -2.03 6.86 7.80
N LEU A 78 -1.05 6.40 7.02
CA LEU A 78 0.08 5.63 7.55
C LEU A 78 0.98 6.47 8.46
N GLY A 79 1.23 7.74 8.09
CA GLY A 79 1.99 8.67 8.94
C GLY A 79 1.31 8.87 10.29
N HIS A 80 -0.01 9.07 10.28
CA HIS A 80 -0.81 9.26 11.49
C HIS A 80 -0.78 8.03 12.42
N VAL A 81 -0.92 6.81 11.88
CA VAL A 81 -0.90 5.58 12.70
C VAL A 81 0.50 5.27 13.23
N ARG A 82 1.55 5.61 12.47
CA ARG A 82 2.95 5.36 12.88
C ARG A 82 3.32 6.10 14.17
N HIS A 83 2.83 7.33 14.36
CA HIS A 83 3.09 8.12 15.58
C HIS A 83 2.58 7.43 16.86
N TYR A 84 1.40 6.81 16.83
CA TYR A 84 0.85 6.10 18.00
C TYR A 84 1.61 4.82 18.37
N LYS A 85 2.41 4.27 17.45
CA LYS A 85 3.21 3.07 17.71
C LYS A 85 4.55 3.38 18.39
N THR A 86 4.96 4.65 18.41
CA THR A 86 6.19 5.13 19.08
C THR A 86 5.96 5.52 20.54
N GLU A 87 4.72 5.49 21.03
CA GLU A 87 4.34 5.85 22.40
C GLU A 87 3.92 4.65 23.27
N ILE A 88 4.20 3.41 22.82
CA ILE A 88 3.96 2.17 23.58
C ILE A 88 5.27 1.38 23.71
#